data_AF-A0A0V0HP42-F1
#
_entry.id   AF-A0A0V0HP42-F1
#
_cell.length_a   1.000
_cell.length_b   1.000
_cell.length_c   1.000
_cell.angle_alpha   90.00
_cell.angle_beta   90.00
_cell.angle_gamma   90.00
#
_symmetry.space_group_name_H-M   'P 1'
#
loop_
_entity.id
_entity.type
_entity.pdbx_description
1 polymer ?
#
loop_
_entity_poly.entity_id
_entity_poly.type
_entity_poly.pdbx_seq_one_letter_code
_entity_poly.pdbx_strand_id
1 'polypeptide(L)'
;MGRSMEELVDFPDYFTYSLESRIKPRYERLRNKEINCSLAWFLNCSDQRFEERLSGDYIEPESSGPSFCMGGKLEMSCSDIASEEEESDDETLYRRTVTL
;
A
#
# COMPACT_ATOMS: atom_id res chain seq x y z
N MET A 1 12.84 25.73 -5.47
CA MET A 1 12.37 24.61 -4.64
C MET A 1 12.03 25.15 -3.25
N GLY A 2 11.01 26.00 -3.12
CA GLY A 2 10.75 26.80 -1.90
C GLY A 2 10.25 26.00 -0.70
N ARG A 3 10.98 24.96 -0.31
CA ARG A 3 10.75 24.12 0.87
C ARG A 3 11.43 24.75 2.10
N SER A 4 11.01 24.33 3.29
CA SER A 4 11.60 24.82 4.55
C SER A 4 13.04 24.32 4.73
N MET A 5 13.85 25.08 5.48
CA MET A 5 15.20 24.64 5.83
C MET A 5 15.20 23.49 6.85
N GLU A 6 14.12 23.31 7.60
CA GLU A 6 13.98 22.21 8.57
C GLU A 6 14.09 20.84 7.90
N GLU A 7 13.54 20.66 6.69
CA GLU A 7 13.68 19.40 5.94
C GLU A 7 15.15 19.03 5.66
N LEU A 8 16.03 20.02 5.48
CA LEU A 8 17.46 19.79 5.24
C LEU A 8 18.19 19.39 6.51
N VAL A 9 17.71 19.85 7.68
CA VAL A 9 18.24 19.46 8.99
C VAL A 9 17.84 18.02 9.30
N ASP A 10 16.59 17.66 9.01
CA ASP A 10 16.07 16.30 9.21
C ASP A 10 16.66 15.29 8.20
N PHE A 11 17.04 15.73 7.01
CA PHE A 11 17.60 14.90 5.95
C PHE A 11 18.91 15.49 5.39
N PRO A 12 20.03 15.40 6.14
CA PRO A 12 21.32 15.96 5.72
C PRO A 12 21.89 15.28 4.46
N ASP A 13 21.50 14.04 4.20
CA ASP A 13 21.89 13.28 3.01
C ASP A 13 21.46 13.95 1.70
N TYR A 14 20.55 14.93 1.75
CA TYR A 14 20.19 15.77 0.61
C TYR A 14 21.42 16.26 -0.19
N PHE A 15 22.47 16.70 0.51
CA PHE A 15 23.68 17.23 -0.11
C PHE A 15 24.56 16.17 -0.80
N THR A 16 24.31 14.89 -0.54
CA THR A 16 25.03 13.79 -1.20
C THR A 16 24.51 13.51 -2.61
N TYR A 17 23.31 14.01 -2.95
CA TYR A 17 22.68 13.77 -4.24
C TYR A 17 22.96 14.89 -5.25
N SER A 18 23.12 14.51 -6.52
CA SER A 18 23.32 15.45 -7.61
C SER A 18 22.08 16.30 -7.87
N LEU A 19 22.24 17.63 -7.81
CA LEU A 19 21.17 18.59 -8.09
C LEU A 19 20.58 18.44 -9.49
N GLU A 20 21.42 18.44 -10.52
CA GLU A 20 20.97 18.39 -11.93
C GLU A 20 20.43 17.01 -12.31
N SER A 21 21.09 15.94 -11.86
CA SER A 21 20.76 14.59 -12.31
C SER A 21 19.64 13.93 -11.52
N ARG A 22 19.45 14.27 -10.24
CA ARG A 22 18.49 13.57 -9.36
C ARG A 22 17.45 14.51 -8.77
N ILE A 23 17.88 15.58 -8.10
CA ILE A 23 16.97 16.39 -7.28
C ILE A 23 16.00 17.20 -8.18
N LYS A 24 16.52 17.94 -9.16
CA LYS A 24 15.70 18.74 -10.10
C LYS A 24 14.66 17.90 -10.86
N PRO A 25 15.03 16.83 -11.59
CA PRO A 25 14.06 16.09 -12.41
C PRO A 25 12.97 15.43 -11.55
N ARG A 26 13.32 14.91 -10.37
CA ARG A 26 12.31 14.32 -9.46
C ARG A 26 11.37 15.39 -8.89
N TYR A 27 11.90 16.56 -8.52
CA TYR A 27 11.09 17.65 -7.99
C TYR A 27 10.11 18.22 -9.03
N GLU A 28 10.51 18.32 -10.30
CA GLU A 28 9.62 18.73 -11.39
C GLU A 28 8.47 17.73 -11.60
N ARG A 29 8.76 16.43 -11.56
CA ARG A 29 7.71 15.39 -11.64
C ARG A 29 6.74 15.45 -10.46
N LEU A 30 7.24 15.69 -9.25
CA LEU A 30 6.40 15.86 -8.06
C LEU A 30 5.49 17.08 -8.17
N ARG A 31 6.02 18.20 -8.69
CA ARG A 31 5.24 19.43 -8.93
C ARG A 31 4.13 19.20 -9.95
N ASN A 32 4.42 18.50 -11.04
CA ASN A 32 3.44 18.23 -12.10
C ASN A 32 2.26 17.36 -11.62
N LYS A 33 2.47 16.53 -10.58
CA LYS A 33 1.44 15.71 -9.95
C LYS A 33 0.88 16.30 -8.66
N GLU A 34 1.32 17.49 -8.26
CA GLU A 34 0.93 18.16 -7.01
C GLU A 34 1.11 17.29 -5.74
N ILE A 35 2.15 16.44 -5.72
CA ILE A 35 2.44 15.56 -4.59
C ILE A 35 3.34 16.29 -3.59
N ASN A 36 2.86 16.39 -2.35
CA ASN A 36 3.65 16.88 -1.21
C ASN A 36 4.20 15.69 -0.43
N CYS A 37 5.51 15.49 -0.46
CA CYS A 37 6.21 14.39 0.22
C CYS A 37 7.58 14.81 0.75
N SER A 38 8.08 14.08 1.75
CA SER A 38 9.38 14.35 2.40
C SER A 38 10.58 14.10 1.47
N LEU A 39 11.72 14.73 1.76
CA LEU A 39 12.96 14.51 0.99
C LEU A 39 13.36 13.03 0.96
N ALA A 40 13.27 12.34 2.10
CA ALA A 40 13.60 10.92 2.20
C ALA A 40 12.74 10.05 1.26
N TRP A 41 11.44 10.36 1.13
CA TRP A 41 10.52 9.58 0.32
C TRP A 41 10.94 9.50 -1.15
N PHE A 42 11.31 10.65 -1.74
CA PHE A 42 11.67 10.69 -3.16
C PHE A 42 13.18 10.64 -3.42
N LEU A 43 14.07 10.81 -2.44
CA LEU A 43 15.53 10.77 -2.68
C LEU A 43 16.16 9.45 -2.26
N ASN A 44 15.63 8.76 -1.23
CA ASN A 44 16.17 7.52 -0.70
C ASN A 44 15.79 6.26 -1.51
N CYS A 45 15.48 6.43 -2.80
CA CYS A 45 15.07 5.34 -3.68
C CYS A 45 15.75 5.43 -5.05
N SER A 46 15.84 4.29 -5.74
CA SER A 46 16.30 4.23 -7.13
C SER A 46 15.31 4.93 -8.08
N ASP A 47 15.73 5.26 -9.29
CA ASP A 47 14.86 5.93 -10.28
C ASP A 47 13.63 5.07 -10.61
N GLN A 48 13.80 3.76 -10.72
CA GLN A 48 12.69 2.82 -10.92
C GLN A 48 11.68 2.89 -9.76
N ARG A 49 12.17 2.81 -8.51
CA ARG A 49 11.34 2.84 -7.30
C ARG A 49 10.64 4.18 -7.09
N PHE A 50 11.23 5.26 -7.58
CA PHE A 50 10.61 6.58 -7.61
C PHE A 50 9.45 6.62 -8.62
N GLU A 51 9.63 6.06 -9.81
CA GLU A 51 8.58 6.04 -10.84
C GLU A 51 7.39 5.16 -10.43
N GLU A 52 7.65 3.98 -9.86
CA GLU A 52 6.60 3.09 -9.31
C GLU A 52 5.79 3.79 -8.20
N ARG A 53 6.45 4.62 -7.38
CA ARG A 53 5.75 5.45 -6.38
C ARG A 53 4.92 6.55 -7.03
N LEU A 54 5.44 7.14 -8.09
CA LEU A 54 4.77 8.23 -8.80
C LEU A 54 3.56 7.73 -9.61
N SER A 55 3.56 6.47 -10.09
CA SER A 55 2.46 5.89 -10.87
C SER A 55 1.20 5.60 -10.03
N GLY A 56 1.29 5.62 -8.70
CA GLY A 56 0.16 5.34 -7.81
C GLY A 56 -0.04 3.86 -7.50
N ASP A 57 0.90 3.00 -7.92
CA ASP A 57 0.91 1.57 -7.58
C ASP A 57 1.52 1.31 -6.18
N TYR A 58 1.92 2.37 -5.48
CA TYR A 58 2.55 2.28 -4.16
C TYR A 58 1.59 2.73 -3.07
N ILE A 59 1.10 1.76 -2.30
CA ILE A 59 0.45 2.01 -1.01
C ILE A 59 1.59 2.21 0.00
N GLU A 60 1.74 3.42 0.54
CA GLU A 60 2.64 3.64 1.67
C GLU A 60 2.22 2.77 2.86
N PRO A 61 3.15 2.14 3.58
CA PRO A 61 2.81 1.28 4.73
C PRO A 61 2.11 2.04 5.87
N GLU A 62 2.27 3.36 5.92
CA GLU A 62 1.64 4.26 6.92
C GLU A 62 0.37 4.93 6.40
N SER A 63 -0.02 4.70 5.14
CA SER A 63 -1.34 5.09 4.66
C SER A 63 -2.35 4.27 5.43
N SER A 64 -3.27 4.93 6.15
CA SER A 64 -4.42 4.27 6.74
C SER A 64 -5.14 3.51 5.64
N GLY A 65 -4.84 2.21 5.53
CA GLY A 65 -5.42 1.33 4.54
C GLY A 65 -6.94 1.30 4.70
N PRO A 66 -7.67 0.69 3.75
CA PRO A 66 -9.10 0.49 3.92
C PRO A 66 -9.35 -0.16 5.28
N SER A 67 -10.13 0.51 6.13
CA SER A 67 -10.48 0.01 7.45
C SER A 67 -11.37 -1.21 7.26
N PHE A 68 -10.81 -2.40 7.41
CA PHE A 68 -11.60 -3.62 7.45
C PHE A 68 -12.13 -3.80 8.86
N CYS A 69 -13.45 -3.77 9.01
CA CYS A 69 -14.11 -4.12 10.25
C CYS A 69 -13.90 -5.62 10.53
N MET A 70 -12.85 -5.97 11.28
CA MET A 70 -12.66 -7.35 11.72
C MET A 70 -13.86 -7.76 12.57
N GLY A 71 -14.67 -8.71 12.10
CA GLY A 71 -15.87 -9.18 12.80
C GLY A 71 -17.19 -8.47 12.43
N GLY A 72 -17.22 -7.66 11.37
CA GLY A 72 -18.48 -7.17 10.80
C GLY A 72 -19.25 -8.29 10.07
N LYS A 73 -20.59 -8.30 10.18
CA LYS A 73 -21.45 -9.24 9.44
C LYS A 73 -21.36 -8.90 7.94
N LEU A 74 -20.75 -9.78 7.15
CA LEU A 74 -20.74 -9.69 5.69
C LEU A 74 -22.16 -9.96 5.18
N GLU A 75 -22.89 -8.90 4.82
CA GLU A 75 -24.22 -9.03 4.22
C GLU A 75 -24.07 -9.50 2.77
N MET A 76 -24.27 -10.80 2.57
CA MET A 76 -24.41 -11.37 1.24
C MET A 76 -25.79 -10.98 0.70
N SER A 77 -25.88 -10.23 -0.40
CA SER A 77 -27.14 -10.05 -1.10
C SER A 77 -27.56 -11.42 -1.65
N CYS A 78 -28.48 -12.07 -0.93
CA CYS A 78 -29.12 -13.31 -1.35
C CYS A 78 -30.05 -12.99 -2.52
N SER A 79 -29.49 -12.97 -3.72
CA SER A 79 -30.24 -13.15 -4.95
C SER A 79 -29.79 -14.47 -5.56
N ASP A 80 -30.56 -15.51 -5.18
CA ASP A 80 -30.75 -16.78 -5.86
C ASP A 80 -29.58 -17.77 -5.90
N ILE A 81 -29.44 -18.57 -4.83
CA ILE A 81 -28.97 -19.95 -4.95
C ILE A 81 -30.13 -20.91 -4.69
N ALA A 82 -31.05 -20.97 -5.64
CA ALA A 82 -31.98 -22.10 -5.77
C ALA A 82 -31.39 -23.08 -6.79
N SER A 83 -30.42 -23.89 -6.37
CA SER A 83 -30.14 -25.17 -7.00
C SER A 83 -30.68 -26.23 -6.05
N GLU A 84 -31.92 -26.60 -6.31
CA GLU A 84 -32.58 -27.79 -5.83
C GLU A 84 -31.82 -29.03 -6.36
N GLU A 85 -31.06 -29.69 -5.49
CA GLU A 85 -30.41 -30.97 -5.81
C GLU A 85 -30.56 -31.89 -4.58
N GLU A 86 -31.01 -33.10 -4.86
CA GLU A 86 -31.64 -34.07 -3.95
C GLU A 86 -30.72 -34.68 -2.87
N GLU A 87 -31.39 -35.19 -1.83
CA GLU A 87 -30.93 -35.92 -0.64
C GLU A 87 -29.99 -37.11 -0.95
N SER A 88 -28.81 -37.14 -0.31
CA SER A 88 -28.00 -38.36 -0.18
C SER A 88 -27.25 -38.36 1.16
N ASP A 89 -27.81 -39.14 2.10
CA ASP A 89 -27.28 -39.50 3.41
C ASP A 89 -26.26 -40.64 3.25
N ASP A 90 -24.96 -40.40 3.50
CA ASP A 90 -24.07 -41.38 4.15
C ASP A 90 -22.71 -40.80 4.62
N GLU A 91 -22.30 -41.27 5.81
CA GLU A 91 -20.93 -41.65 6.20
C GLU A 91 -20.01 -40.67 6.97
N THR A 92 -20.27 -40.60 8.28
CA THR A 92 -19.35 -40.64 9.44
C THR A 92 -17.93 -40.00 9.37
N LEU A 93 -17.80 -38.76 9.88
CA LEU A 93 -16.49 -38.18 10.21
C LEU A 93 -15.92 -38.79 11.51
N TYR A 94 -14.93 -39.67 11.38
CA TYR A 94 -14.11 -40.14 12.50
C TYR A 94 -13.48 -38.95 13.23
N ARG A 95 -14.05 -38.58 14.38
CA ARG A 95 -13.40 -37.64 15.31
C ARG A 95 -12.18 -38.37 15.89
N ARG A 96 -11.01 -38.21 15.28
CA ARG A 96 -9.74 -38.68 15.84
C ARG A 96 -9.38 -37.79 17.02
N THR A 97 -9.93 -38.10 18.20
CA THR A 97 -9.47 -37.49 19.46
C THR A 97 -8.05 -37.97 19.73
N VAL A 98 -7.09 -37.06 19.71
CA VAL A 98 -5.75 -37.32 20.25
C VAL A 98 -5.81 -36.96 21.73
N THR A 99 -5.74 -37.97 22.60
CA THR A 99 -5.50 -37.77 24.03
C THR A 99 -3.99 -37.73 24.26
N LEU A 100 -3.53 -36.73 25.01
CA LEU A 100 -2.14 -36.53 25.45
C LEU A 100 -1.68 -37.63 26.41
#